data_AF-H0QZ12-F1
#
_entry.id   AF-H0QZ12-F1
#
_cell.length_a   1.000
_cell.length_b   1.000
_cell.length_c   1.000
_cell.angle_alpha   90.00
_cell.angle_beta   90.00
_cell.angle_gamma   90.00
#
_symmetry.space_group_name_H-M   'P 1'
#
loop_
_entity.id
_entity.type
_entity.pdbx_description
1 polymer ?
#
loop_
_entity_poly.entity_id
_entity_poly.type
_entity_poly.pdbx_seq_one_letter_code
_entity_poly.pdbx_strand_id
1 'polypeptide(L)'
;MQCLTADATSRDQLVSVHINARGLLTELRIEPAALRRYRADQLAAEIVSLVGLADKKIATIRNQTIAATVQSLSDYSGAQEG
;
A
#
# COMPACT_ATOMS: atom_id res chain seq x y z
N MET A 1 6.55 -4.44 16.74
CA MET A 1 5.85 -3.47 15.88
C MET A 1 5.56 -4.15 14.56
N GLN A 2 4.29 -4.38 14.22
CA GLN A 2 3.91 -4.74 12.86
C GLN A 2 4.25 -3.55 11.96
N CYS A 3 5.16 -3.73 11.01
CA CYS A 3 5.45 -2.69 10.02
C CYS A 3 4.22 -2.59 9.12
N LEU A 4 3.64 -1.40 8.99
CA LEU A 4 2.50 -1.19 8.09
C LEU A 4 2.99 -1.40 6.65
N THR A 5 2.32 -2.28 5.91
CA THR A 5 2.64 -2.59 4.52
C THR A 5 1.36 -2.69 3.70
N ALA A 6 1.50 -2.60 2.38
CA ALA A 6 0.39 -2.71 1.44
C ALA A 6 0.80 -3.50 0.20
N ASP A 7 -0.11 -4.37 -0.23
CA ASP A 7 0.05 -5.21 -1.42
C ASP A 7 -0.90 -4.78 -2.54
N ALA A 8 -0.44 -4.93 -3.78
CA ALA A 8 -1.28 -4.88 -4.96
C ALA A 8 -0.84 -5.94 -5.96
N THR A 9 -1.82 -6.57 -6.61
CA THR A 9 -1.62 -7.66 -7.57
C THR A 9 -2.44 -7.39 -8.82
N SER A 10 -1.87 -7.66 -9.99
CA SER A 10 -2.56 -7.55 -11.28
C SER A 10 -3.76 -8.50 -11.32
N ARG A 11 -4.73 -8.20 -12.18
CA ARG A 11 -5.97 -8.99 -12.28
C ARG A 11 -5.73 -10.45 -12.64
N ASP A 12 -4.71 -10.70 -13.46
CA ASP A 12 -4.29 -12.04 -13.89
C ASP A 12 -3.28 -12.69 -12.95
N GLN A 13 -2.97 -12.05 -11.81
CA GLN A 13 -2.08 -12.56 -10.77
C GLN A 13 -0.63 -12.77 -11.22
N LEU A 14 -0.22 -12.17 -12.34
CA LEU A 14 1.11 -12.34 -12.90
C LEU A 14 2.12 -11.31 -12.41
N VAL A 15 1.65 -10.18 -11.85
CA VAL A 15 2.51 -9.12 -11.30
C VAL A 15 1.98 -8.74 -9.93
N SER A 16 2.87 -8.68 -8.93
CA SER A 16 2.53 -8.17 -7.61
C SER A 16 3.61 -7.27 -7.03
N VAL A 17 3.19 -6.33 -6.18
CA VAL A 17 4.06 -5.37 -5.51
C VAL A 17 3.77 -5.33 -4.02
N HIS A 18 4.82 -5.20 -3.23
CA HIS A 18 4.76 -4.95 -1.78
C HIS A 18 5.41 -3.61 -1.46
N ILE A 19 4.69 -2.74 -0.76
CA ILE A 19 5.15 -1.42 -0.35
C ILE A 19 5.10 -1.29 1.17
N ASN A 20 6.11 -0.66 1.76
CA ASN A 20 6.12 -0.38 3.19
C ASN A 20 5.43 0.95 3.55
N ALA A 21 5.30 1.21 4.85
CA ALA A 21 4.66 2.41 5.42
C ALA A 21 5.20 3.75 4.88
N ARG A 22 6.42 3.76 4.34
CA ARG A 22 7.09 4.95 3.80
C ARG A 22 6.84 5.15 2.30
N GLY A 23 6.05 4.30 1.67
CA GLY A 23 5.82 4.34 0.22
C GLY A 23 6.96 3.73 -0.60
N LEU A 24 7.86 2.98 0.04
CA LEU A 24 8.97 2.32 -0.66
C LEU A 24 8.54 0.93 -1.14
N LEU A 25 8.76 0.66 -2.43
CA LEU A 25 8.64 -0.67 -3.02
C LEU A 25 9.71 -1.59 -2.44
N THR A 26 9.28 -2.59 -1.67
CA THR A 26 10.15 -3.55 -0.99
C THR A 26 10.18 -4.91 -1.67
N GLU A 27 9.14 -5.25 -2.43
CA GLU A 27 9.11 -6.46 -3.26
C GLU A 27 8.36 -6.18 -4.57
N LEU A 28 8.89 -6.72 -5.67
CA LEU A 28 8.22 -6.79 -6.97
C LEU A 28 8.36 -8.21 -7.49
N ARG A 29 7.23 -8.86 -7.75
CA ARG A 29 7.18 -10.19 -8.35
C ARG A 29 6.58 -10.10 -9.74
N ILE A 30 7.27 -10.70 -10.71
CA ILE A 30 6.82 -10.81 -12.10
C ILE A 30 6.91 -12.30 -12.45
N GLU A 31 5.76 -12.93 -12.62
CA GLU A 31 5.69 -14.32 -13.04
C GLU A 31 6.20 -14.48 -14.48
N PRO A 32 6.87 -15.58 -14.85
CA PRO A 32 7.38 -15.77 -16.21
C PRO A 32 6.30 -15.69 -17.30
N ALA A 33 5.05 -16.02 -16.95
CA ALA A 33 3.91 -15.87 -17.87
C ALA A 33 3.60 -14.40 -18.20
N ALA A 34 3.92 -13.44 -17.32
CA ALA A 34 3.76 -12.02 -17.56
C ALA A 34 4.58 -11.56 -18.78
N LEU A 35 5.82 -12.05 -18.91
CA LEU A 35 6.73 -11.70 -20.00
C LEU A 35 6.27 -12.21 -21.37
N ARG A 36 5.41 -13.23 -21.39
CA ARG A 36 4.79 -13.75 -22.63
C ARG A 36 3.48 -13.06 -22.96
N ARG A 37 2.80 -12.55 -21.94
CA ARG A 37 1.46 -11.95 -22.04
C ARG A 37 1.49 -10.46 -22.32
N TYR A 38 2.35 -9.73 -21.61
CA TYR A 38 2.48 -8.28 -21.72
C TYR A 38 3.57 -7.90 -22.69
N ARG A 39 3.33 -6.87 -23.48
CA ARG A 39 4.41 -6.11 -24.12
C ARG A 39 5.16 -5.28 -23.07
N ALA A 40 6.39 -4.89 -23.36
CA ALA A 40 7.25 -4.18 -22.40
C ALA A 40 6.62 -2.87 -21.89
N ASP A 41 5.99 -2.10 -22.77
CA ASP A 41 5.26 -0.87 -22.45
C ASP A 41 4.04 -1.14 -21.56
N GLN A 42 3.29 -2.20 -21.85
CA GLN A 42 2.14 -2.61 -21.05
C GLN A 42 2.56 -3.09 -19.66
N LEU A 43 3.62 -3.89 -19.57
CA LEU A 43 4.15 -4.36 -18.29
C LEU A 43 4.65 -3.20 -17.44
N ALA A 44 5.35 -2.23 -18.04
CA ALA A 44 5.79 -1.03 -17.34
C ALA A 44 4.61 -0.21 -16.80
N ALA A 45 3.57 0.00 -17.62
CA ALA A 45 2.36 0.69 -17.20
C ALA A 45 1.61 -0.05 -16.07
N GLU A 46 1.53 -1.38 -16.16
CA GLU A 46 0.89 -2.22 -15.13
C GLU A 46 1.64 -2.12 -13.79
N ILE A 47 2.97 -2.19 -13.81
CA ILE A 47 3.80 -2.03 -12.60
C ILE A 47 3.57 -0.66 -11.95
N VAL A 48 3.59 0.42 -12.75
CA VAL A 48 3.34 1.78 -12.23
C VAL A 48 1.94 1.90 -11.63
N SER A 49 0.93 1.32 -12.29
CA SER A 49 -0.45 1.29 -11.79
C SER A 49 -0.55 0.57 -10.44
N LEU A 50 0.06 -0.62 -10.32
CA LEU A 50 0.08 -1.40 -9.08
C LEU A 50 0.79 -0.68 -7.94
N VAL A 51 1.93 -0.03 -8.21
CA VAL A 51 2.65 0.78 -7.22
C VAL A 51 1.77 1.94 -6.74
N GLY A 52 1.13 2.67 -7.66
CA GLY A 52 0.22 3.76 -7.31
C GLY A 52 -0.99 3.29 -6.51
N LEU A 53 -1.50 2.08 -6.75
CA LEU A 53 -2.58 1.48 -5.96
C LEU A 53 -2.11 1.13 -4.55
N ALA A 54 -0.95 0.49 -4.40
CA ALA A 54 -0.39 0.15 -3.10
C ALA A 54 -0.04 1.40 -2.28
N ASP A 55 0.49 2.45 -2.92
CA ASP A 55 0.78 3.72 -2.26
C ASP A 55 -0.51 4.44 -1.77
N LYS A 56 -1.58 4.44 -2.58
CA LYS A 56 -2.88 4.96 -2.13
C LYS A 56 -3.43 4.18 -0.94
N LYS A 57 -3.29 2.85 -0.94
CA LYS A 57 -3.69 2.00 0.21
C LYS A 57 -2.90 2.38 1.46
N ILE A 58 -1.57 2.49 1.36
CA ILE A 58 -0.72 2.81 2.53
C ILE A 58 -1.01 4.21 3.07
N ALA A 59 -1.22 5.19 2.19
CA ALA A 59 -1.57 6.56 2.59
C ALA A 59 -2.92 6.61 3.31
N THR A 60 -3.90 5.84 2.83
CA THR A 60 -5.22 5.72 3.48
C THR A 60 -5.11 5.12 4.87
N ILE A 61 -4.41 3.98 5.02
CA ILE A 61 -4.25 3.33 6.33
C ILE A 61 -3.46 4.22 7.29
N ARG A 62 -2.43 4.92 6.81
CA ARG A 62 -1.65 5.88 7.60
C ARG A 62 -2.54 7.00 8.13
N ASN A 63 -3.35 7.61 7.27
CA ASN A 63 -4.26 8.69 7.66
C ASN A 63 -5.30 8.22 8.68
N GLN A 64 -5.87 7.01 8.49
CA GLN A 64 -6.78 6.40 9.45
C GLN A 64 -6.12 6.15 10.81
N THR A 65 -4.88 5.66 10.80
CA THR A 65 -4.11 5.39 12.03
C THR A 65 -3.82 6.69 12.80
N ILE A 66 -3.42 7.75 12.09
CA ILE A 66 -3.19 9.07 12.68
C ILE A 66 -4.49 9.62 13.26
N ALA A 67 -5.59 9.58 12.51
CA ALA A 67 -6.89 10.07 12.95
C ALA A 67 -7.39 9.34 14.21
N ALA A 68 -7.28 8.01 14.25
CA ALA A 68 -7.65 7.21 15.42
C ALA A 68 -6.80 7.57 16.66
N THR A 69 -5.51 7.84 16.47
CA THR A 69 -4.60 8.24 17.55
C THR A 69 -4.95 9.63 18.09
N VAL A 70 -5.24 10.59 17.21
CA VAL A 70 -5.66 11.95 17.60
C VAL A 70 -6.99 11.93 18.35
N GLN A 71 -7.96 11.14 17.88
CA GLN A 71 -9.25 10.97 18.55
C GLN A 71 -9.06 10.40 19.97
N SER A 72 -8.27 9.32 20.09
CA SER A 72 -8.01 8.70 21.38
C SER A 72 -7.35 9.68 22.38
N LEU A 73 -6.38 10.49 21.94
CA LEU A 73 -5.76 11.50 22.81
C LEU A 73 -6.76 12.57 23.27
N SER A 74 -7.67 12.99 22.39
CA SER A 74 -8.69 14.00 22.69
C SER A 74 -9.73 13.47 23.70
N ASP A 75 -10.13 12.21 23.57
CA ASP A 75 -11.04 11.53 24.51
C ASP A 75 -10.40 11.39 25.90
N TYR A 76 -9.09 11.12 25.96
CA TYR A 76 -8.33 11.07 27.22
C TYR A 76 -8.20 12.45 27.89
N SER A 77 -7.95 13.53 27.13
CA SER A 77 -7.84 14.88 27.71
C SER A 77 -9.18 15.41 28.22
N GLY A 78 -10.30 15.06 27.58
CA GLY A 78 -11.65 15.43 28.05
C GLY A 78 -12.12 14.65 29.29
N ALA A 79 -11.52 13.49 29.59
CA ALA A 79 -11.87 12.67 30.75
C ALA A 79 -11.20 13.13 32.06
N GLN A 80 -10.29 14.12 32.03
CA GLN A 80 -9.59 14.62 33.22
C GLN A 80 -10.16 15.93 33.80
N GLU A 81 -11.25 16.48 33.24
CA GLU A 81 -11.88 17.73 33.72
C GLU A 81 -13.25 17.51 34.42
N GLY A 82 -13.54 16.29 34.88
CA GLY A 82 -14.79 15.93 35.57
C GLY A 82 -14.63 15.59 37.04
#